data_AF-A0A371PDI7-F1
#
_entry.id   AF-A0A371PDI7-F1
#
_cell.length_a   1.000
_cell.length_b   1.000
_cell.length_c   1.000
_cell.angle_alpha   90.00
_cell.angle_beta   90.00
_cell.angle_gamma   90.00
#
_symmetry.space_group_name_H-M   'P 1'
#
loop_
_entity.id
_entity.type
_entity.pdbx_description
1 polymer ?
#
loop_
_entity_poly.entity_id
_entity_poly.type
_entity_poly.pdbx_seq_one_letter_code
_entity_poly.pdbx_strand_id
1 'polypeptide(L)'
;MPAPTTRSSSRALGSSTSSAMGPGRSRHSDVVELELGFIDVVTGLGTDDRLHAGAQRTDGPDHEERVDPGVGEHLGLDQHDADDGDHHRRHRDHQADRPPPVEHVALLSTGSGSHGVHLPRRRSVNHLDPRVAGPAVAHQHGAVDVRQIGVEEELFLVDPASRRLVAASDRAADPDSPGEVEQELFLQQVEIQTGPHRDLAALDADLRAARQQAALAADATGTRLAATAAPVMSDAGGETTPKQRYDTMTTRFGQVGRTALVCGMHVHVDVRDDDEAVAVVDGLRPWLPLVLALSANSPFNLGADTGYASWRAQVWDAWPSAGPVEPFGSPDAYRRAVEALIASGAALDEGMIYLDARLARRFPTVEVRVADVCTDREDAVVVAAVVRALVDLCARQRGGEPDAEPWRVELLRAARWRASRDGLAGSLIDPVSRRTVAAAEAIGTLLDAIEPALEANGDTAVVRDGVARLLRQGDGAQRQRAAAGADTDLSAVVDDVVRRTRPS
;
A
#
# COMPACT_ATOMS: atom_id res chain seq x y z
N MET A 1 -17.21 63.98 -5.21
CA MET A 1 -17.55 64.29 -6.61
C MET A 1 -16.40 63.85 -7.50
N PRO A 2 -16.62 63.03 -8.54
CA PRO A 2 -17.85 62.32 -8.87
C PRO A 2 -17.67 60.78 -8.99
N ALA A 3 -18.60 60.07 -8.37
CA ALA A 3 -19.40 59.03 -9.04
C ALA A 3 -20.83 59.64 -9.21
N PRO A 4 -21.90 58.94 -9.63
CA PRO A 4 -22.12 57.84 -10.59
C PRO A 4 -23.36 58.10 -11.51
N THR A 5 -23.70 57.21 -12.46
CA THR A 5 -25.08 56.94 -12.99
C THR A 5 -25.04 55.66 -13.83
N THR A 6 -25.70 54.52 -13.57
CA THR A 6 -27.12 54.10 -13.42
C THR A 6 -28.01 54.16 -14.69
N ARG A 7 -28.53 52.97 -15.09
CA ARG A 7 -29.90 52.59 -15.54
C ARG A 7 -29.80 51.28 -16.35
N SER A 8 -30.43 50.14 -16.00
CA SER A 8 -31.83 49.78 -15.74
C SER A 8 -32.74 49.79 -16.98
N SER A 9 -33.21 48.60 -17.39
CA SER A 9 -34.62 48.21 -17.64
C SER A 9 -34.67 46.85 -18.37
N SER A 10 -35.15 45.72 -17.82
CA SER A 10 -36.53 45.27 -17.45
C SER A 10 -37.31 44.56 -18.57
N ARG A 11 -37.83 43.35 -18.21
CA ARG A 11 -39.13 42.74 -18.61
C ARG A 11 -39.28 42.27 -20.08
N ALA A 12 -40.03 41.22 -20.42
CA ALA A 12 -40.86 40.26 -19.69
C ALA A 12 -41.46 39.22 -20.69
N LEU A 13 -41.79 38.04 -20.14
CA LEU A 13 -43.00 37.20 -20.35
C LEU A 13 -43.34 36.62 -21.74
N GLY A 14 -43.66 35.31 -21.72
CA GLY A 14 -44.41 34.62 -22.77
C GLY A 14 -44.58 33.11 -22.55
N SER A 15 -45.58 32.72 -21.75
CA SER A 15 -46.22 31.39 -21.67
C SER A 15 -46.74 30.91 -23.05
N SER A 16 -46.96 29.63 -23.40
CA SER A 16 -47.91 28.66 -22.81
C SER A 16 -48.02 27.36 -23.65
N THR A 17 -48.36 26.22 -22.99
CA THR A 17 -49.24 25.07 -23.43
C THR A 17 -48.85 24.21 -24.66
N SER A 18 -49.16 22.91 -24.84
CA SER A 18 -49.75 21.79 -24.06
C SER A 18 -49.70 20.51 -24.96
N SER A 19 -49.50 19.34 -24.37
CA SER A 19 -49.98 17.97 -24.69
C SER A 19 -49.88 17.26 -26.07
N ALA A 20 -49.29 16.04 -26.01
CA ALA A 20 -49.86 14.70 -26.35
C ALA A 20 -49.19 13.81 -27.44
N MET A 21 -48.72 12.63 -26.97
CA MET A 21 -48.77 11.25 -27.52
C MET A 21 -48.13 10.85 -28.88
N GLY A 22 -46.94 10.21 -28.79
CA GLY A 22 -46.47 8.93 -29.40
C GLY A 22 -46.48 8.67 -30.93
N PRO A 23 -45.81 7.60 -31.46
CA PRO A 23 -44.94 6.60 -30.82
C PRO A 23 -43.57 6.33 -31.52
N GLY A 24 -42.62 5.78 -30.76
CA GLY A 24 -41.75 4.64 -31.12
C GLY A 24 -40.77 4.73 -32.31
N ARG A 25 -39.46 4.76 -32.00
CA ARG A 25 -38.45 3.92 -32.65
C ARG A 25 -37.21 3.78 -31.76
N SER A 26 -36.94 2.54 -31.38
CA SER A 26 -35.82 2.09 -30.57
C SER A 26 -34.47 2.30 -31.29
N ARG A 27 -33.49 2.81 -30.55
CA ARG A 27 -32.07 2.56 -30.82
C ARG A 27 -31.51 1.89 -29.58
N HIS A 28 -30.99 0.68 -29.78
CA HIS A 28 -30.18 -0.03 -28.80
C HIS A 28 -28.94 0.81 -28.50
N SER A 29 -28.80 1.19 -27.23
CA SER A 29 -27.54 1.58 -26.62
C SER A 29 -27.30 0.53 -25.54
N ASP A 30 -26.27 -0.28 -25.76
CA ASP A 30 -25.77 -1.23 -24.78
C ASP A 30 -25.25 -0.44 -23.57
N VAL A 31 -26.02 -0.52 -22.48
CA VAL A 31 -25.63 -0.05 -21.16
C VAL A 31 -24.81 -1.18 -20.56
N VAL A 32 -23.52 -0.93 -20.35
CA VAL A 32 -22.71 -1.76 -19.46
C VAL A 32 -23.07 -1.31 -18.04
N GLU A 33 -23.92 -2.09 -17.37
CA GLU A 33 -24.12 -1.99 -15.93
C GLU A 33 -22.83 -2.41 -15.22
N LEU A 34 -22.12 -1.44 -14.64
CA LEU A 34 -21.09 -1.69 -13.64
C LEU A 34 -21.79 -1.75 -12.27
N GLU A 35 -22.03 -2.95 -11.77
CA GLU A 35 -22.56 -3.17 -10.42
C GLU A 35 -21.45 -3.07 -9.37
N LEU A 36 -21.51 -1.93 -8.67
CA LEU A 36 -21.25 -1.61 -7.27
C LEU A 36 -20.79 -2.75 -6.33
N GLY A 37 -19.75 -2.46 -5.55
CA GLY A 37 -19.25 -3.31 -4.47
C GLY A 37 -20.26 -3.47 -3.33
N PHE A 38 -20.61 -4.72 -3.04
CA PHE A 38 -21.26 -5.11 -1.78
C PHE A 38 -20.40 -6.14 -1.03
N ILE A 39 -20.34 -5.92 0.28
CA ILE A 39 -19.84 -6.84 1.29
C ILE A 39 -20.94 -7.87 1.57
N ASP A 40 -20.72 -9.12 1.22
CA ASP A 40 -21.67 -10.20 1.50
C ASP A 40 -21.67 -10.58 2.99
N VAL A 41 -22.83 -10.42 3.62
CA VAL A 41 -23.16 -10.89 4.97
C VAL A 41 -23.75 -12.29 4.87
N VAL A 42 -23.04 -13.31 5.35
CA VAL A 42 -23.60 -14.65 5.50
C VAL A 42 -24.23 -14.78 6.89
N THR A 43 -25.56 -14.63 6.98
CA THR A 43 -26.36 -15.13 8.11
C THR A 43 -26.78 -16.58 7.85
N GLY A 44 -26.21 -17.52 8.59
CA GLY A 44 -26.71 -18.89 8.68
C GLY A 44 -27.49 -19.10 9.97
N LEU A 45 -28.83 -19.06 9.89
CA LEU A 45 -29.70 -19.55 10.96
C LEU A 45 -29.75 -21.08 10.91
N GLY A 46 -29.38 -21.72 12.02
CA GLY A 46 -29.66 -23.12 12.32
C GLY A 46 -30.23 -23.20 13.73
N THR A 47 -31.53 -23.47 13.81
CA THR A 47 -32.35 -23.71 15.00
C THR A 47 -31.84 -24.91 15.81
N ASP A 48 -31.78 -24.84 17.15
CA ASP A 48 -32.85 -25.40 17.99
C ASP A 48 -32.60 -25.24 19.51
N ASP A 49 -33.71 -24.90 20.18
CA ASP A 49 -34.20 -25.34 21.48
C ASP A 49 -33.40 -25.15 22.81
N ARG A 50 -34.09 -24.39 23.70
CA ARG A 50 -34.53 -24.78 25.06
C ARG A 50 -33.63 -24.53 26.28
N LEU A 51 -34.00 -23.50 27.07
CA LEU A 51 -34.80 -23.59 28.33
C LEU A 51 -34.34 -22.62 29.44
N HIS A 52 -35.35 -21.92 29.99
CA HIS A 52 -35.55 -21.47 31.39
C HIS A 52 -34.54 -20.51 32.04
N ALA A 53 -34.98 -19.27 32.32
CA ALA A 53 -35.50 -18.81 33.63
C ALA A 53 -34.37 -18.35 34.58
N GLY A 54 -34.46 -17.24 35.31
CA GLY A 54 -35.57 -16.36 35.59
C GLY A 54 -35.09 -14.99 36.05
N ALA A 55 -36.08 -14.12 36.14
CA ALA A 55 -36.00 -12.71 36.39
C ALA A 55 -35.79 -12.37 37.87
N GLN A 56 -35.30 -11.13 38.10
CA GLN A 56 -35.74 -10.20 39.17
C GLN A 56 -35.27 -10.54 40.61
N ARG A 57 -34.93 -9.62 41.53
CA ARG A 57 -35.28 -8.21 41.83
C ARG A 57 -34.37 -7.79 43.04
N THR A 58 -33.78 -6.59 43.07
CA THR A 58 -34.13 -5.36 43.86
C THR A 58 -33.32 -5.09 45.14
N ASP A 59 -32.72 -3.89 45.14
CA ASP A 59 -32.76 -2.81 46.14
C ASP A 59 -32.40 -3.02 47.63
N GLY A 60 -31.28 -2.36 48.02
CA GLY A 60 -30.96 -1.53 49.21
C GLY A 60 -31.51 -1.80 50.63
N PRO A 61 -31.22 -0.95 51.65
CA PRO A 61 -30.36 0.26 51.66
C PRO A 61 -29.46 0.45 52.93
N ASP A 62 -28.78 1.62 52.98
CA ASP A 62 -28.31 2.45 54.12
C ASP A 62 -27.26 1.96 55.16
N HIS A 63 -26.12 2.70 55.28
CA HIS A 63 -25.90 3.70 56.35
C HIS A 63 -24.50 4.38 56.32
N GLU A 64 -24.50 5.60 56.85
CA GLU A 64 -23.45 6.63 57.01
C GLU A 64 -22.18 6.23 57.79
N GLU A 65 -21.03 6.90 57.58
CA GLU A 65 -20.41 7.84 58.56
C GLU A 65 -19.13 8.53 58.00
N ARG A 66 -18.66 9.57 58.69
CA ARG A 66 -17.85 10.75 58.32
C ARG A 66 -16.38 10.73 58.79
N VAL A 67 -15.49 11.48 58.09
CA VAL A 67 -14.42 12.43 58.57
C VAL A 67 -13.24 11.84 59.40
N ASP A 68 -11.93 12.17 59.31
CA ASP A 68 -10.97 13.00 58.51
C ASP A 68 -9.52 12.66 59.04
N PRO A 69 -8.41 13.45 58.97
CA PRO A 69 -7.17 13.12 58.23
C PRO A 69 -5.82 13.17 59.04
N GLY A 70 -4.68 13.02 58.35
CA GLY A 70 -3.28 13.33 58.81
C GLY A 70 -2.38 12.09 58.81
N VAL A 71 -1.06 12.09 58.55
CA VAL A 71 0.08 13.04 58.53
C VAL A 71 1.18 12.30 57.69
N GLY A 72 1.90 12.87 56.71
CA GLY A 72 3.06 13.76 56.81
C GLY A 72 4.39 13.02 57.10
N GLU A 73 5.37 13.04 56.17
CA GLU A 73 6.79 13.38 56.45
C GLU A 73 7.70 13.37 55.20
N HIS A 74 8.69 14.27 55.27
CA HIS A 74 9.74 14.66 54.31
C HIS A 74 10.99 13.77 54.39
N LEU A 75 11.87 13.89 53.37
CA LEU A 75 13.33 14.15 53.40
C LEU A 75 13.94 13.65 52.06
N GLY A 76 14.53 14.47 51.18
CA GLY A 76 15.84 15.17 51.32
C GLY A 76 16.89 14.40 50.50
N LEU A 77 17.11 14.74 49.22
CA LEU A 77 18.32 15.38 48.68
C LEU A 77 19.66 14.74 49.09
N ASP A 78 20.45 14.25 48.12
CA ASP A 78 21.73 14.89 47.77
C ASP A 78 22.41 14.28 46.53
N GLN A 79 22.99 15.18 45.73
CA GLN A 79 23.87 14.96 44.59
C GLN A 79 25.33 14.80 45.08
N HIS A 80 26.16 14.06 44.34
CA HIS A 80 27.60 14.36 44.27
C HIS A 80 28.22 13.96 42.92
N ASP A 81 29.08 14.89 42.48
CA ASP A 81 29.88 14.96 41.26
C ASP A 81 31.10 14.02 41.21
N ALA A 82 31.77 14.09 40.05
CA ALA A 82 33.22 13.92 39.79
C ALA A 82 33.73 12.47 39.62
N ASP A 83 34.68 12.12 38.74
CA ASP A 83 35.45 12.79 37.68
C ASP A 83 36.31 11.69 37.01
N ASP A 84 36.78 11.99 35.80
CA ASP A 84 38.05 11.58 35.16
C ASP A 84 38.46 10.12 34.85
N GLY A 85 39.10 9.95 33.67
CA GLY A 85 40.08 8.87 33.47
C GLY A 85 40.25 8.25 32.08
N ASP A 86 40.85 9.00 31.14
CA ASP A 86 41.43 8.48 29.88
C ASP A 86 42.75 7.69 30.12
N HIS A 87 42.87 6.48 29.57
CA HIS A 87 44.15 5.78 29.40
C HIS A 87 44.18 4.86 28.15
N HIS A 88 44.65 5.43 27.04
CA HIS A 88 45.79 4.96 26.23
C HIS A 88 46.41 3.56 26.51
N ARG A 89 46.36 2.62 25.53
CA ARG A 89 47.49 2.10 24.69
C ARG A 89 47.36 0.62 24.22
N ARG A 90 47.37 0.50 22.88
CA ARG A 90 48.27 -0.29 22.00
C ARG A 90 48.39 -1.83 22.11
N HIS A 91 48.09 -2.44 20.95
CA HIS A 91 48.78 -3.53 20.22
C HIS A 91 49.08 -4.88 20.92
N ARG A 92 48.56 -5.95 20.31
CA ARG A 92 49.39 -6.98 19.65
C ARG A 92 48.56 -7.93 18.78
N ASP A 93 49.07 -8.15 17.56
CA ASP A 93 48.70 -9.22 16.64
C ASP A 93 48.88 -10.60 17.28
N HIS A 94 48.01 -11.57 16.95
CA HIS A 94 48.39 -12.97 16.76
C HIS A 94 47.48 -13.64 15.72
N GLN A 95 48.13 -14.43 14.88
CA GLN A 95 47.69 -15.00 13.63
C GLN A 95 47.32 -16.47 13.83
N ALA A 96 46.29 -16.91 13.09
CA ALA A 96 45.99 -18.28 12.66
C ALA A 96 45.70 -19.38 13.71
N ASP A 97 44.50 -19.95 13.65
CA ASP A 97 44.37 -21.40 13.48
C ASP A 97 43.02 -21.79 12.82
N ARG A 98 43.09 -22.66 11.81
CA ARG A 98 41.95 -23.28 11.10
C ARG A 98 41.61 -24.62 11.77
N PRO A 99 40.32 -25.00 11.94
CA PRO A 99 39.95 -26.37 12.23
C PRO A 99 39.76 -27.24 10.95
N PRO A 100 39.99 -28.57 11.02
CA PRO A 100 39.95 -29.52 9.89
C PRO A 100 38.53 -30.03 9.55
N PRO A 101 38.34 -30.73 8.40
CA PRO A 101 37.04 -31.07 7.84
C PRO A 101 36.43 -32.35 8.44
N VAL A 102 35.10 -32.45 8.41
CA VAL A 102 34.34 -33.62 8.86
C VAL A 102 34.04 -34.53 7.67
N GLU A 103 34.46 -35.79 7.76
CA GLU A 103 34.25 -36.83 6.75
C GLU A 103 32.83 -37.42 6.75
N HIS A 104 32.45 -37.87 5.55
CA HIS A 104 31.25 -38.65 5.24
C HIS A 104 31.19 -39.98 5.98
N VAL A 105 30.01 -40.31 6.51
CA VAL A 105 29.62 -41.69 6.84
C VAL A 105 28.56 -42.16 5.85
N ALA A 106 28.94 -43.12 5.02
CA ALA A 106 28.04 -43.93 4.21
C ALA A 106 27.52 -45.11 5.04
N LEU A 107 26.20 -45.33 5.04
CA LEU A 107 25.59 -46.59 5.46
C LEU A 107 24.72 -47.11 4.31
N LEU A 108 25.20 -48.19 3.69
CA LEU A 108 24.40 -49.13 2.92
C LEU A 108 23.79 -50.14 3.89
N SER A 109 22.51 -50.49 3.73
CA SER A 109 22.07 -51.88 3.48
C SER A 109 20.54 -52.04 3.60
N THR A 110 19.95 -52.50 2.47
CA THR A 110 18.92 -53.55 2.30
C THR A 110 17.52 -53.43 2.94
N GLY A 111 16.51 -53.65 2.08
CA GLY A 111 15.49 -54.67 2.37
C GLY A 111 14.01 -54.33 2.12
N SER A 112 13.56 -54.57 0.89
CA SER A 112 12.27 -55.16 0.46
C SER A 112 11.03 -55.11 1.38
N GLY A 113 9.91 -54.60 0.85
CA GLY A 113 8.57 -54.85 1.41
C GLY A 113 7.43 -54.22 0.59
N SER A 114 6.98 -54.91 -0.45
CA SER A 114 5.78 -54.63 -1.23
C SER A 114 4.48 -54.80 -0.42
N HIS A 115 3.53 -53.86 -0.51
CA HIS A 115 2.09 -54.11 -0.39
C HIS A 115 1.31 -53.18 -1.33
N GLY A 116 0.67 -53.79 -2.34
CA GLY A 116 -0.20 -53.12 -3.29
C GLY A 116 -1.60 -52.89 -2.71
N VAL A 117 -2.23 -51.81 -3.14
CA VAL A 117 -3.67 -51.61 -3.00
C VAL A 117 -4.26 -51.39 -4.39
N HIS A 118 -5.18 -52.28 -4.73
CA HIS A 118 -5.97 -52.32 -5.95
C HIS A 118 -7.11 -51.29 -5.87
N LEU A 119 -7.26 -50.43 -6.88
CA LEU A 119 -8.54 -49.77 -7.20
C LEU A 119 -8.81 -49.84 -8.72
N PRO A 120 -10.08 -49.98 -9.15
CA PRO A 120 -10.43 -50.57 -10.44
C PRO A 120 -10.49 -49.59 -11.60
N ARG A 121 -10.33 -50.14 -12.81
CA ARG A 121 -10.41 -49.46 -14.12
C ARG A 121 -11.84 -49.09 -14.53
N ARG A 122 -11.97 -47.85 -15.01
CA ARG A 122 -12.75 -47.30 -16.14
C ARG A 122 -14.05 -48.00 -16.59
N ARG A 123 -15.12 -47.19 -16.68
CA ARG A 123 -16.14 -47.25 -17.75
C ARG A 123 -16.17 -45.94 -18.52
N SER A 124 -16.47 -46.05 -19.81
CA SER A 124 -16.34 -45.05 -20.86
C SER A 124 -17.63 -44.26 -21.11
N VAL A 125 -17.43 -43.00 -21.55
CA VAL A 125 -18.13 -42.28 -22.64
C VAL A 125 -19.62 -41.95 -22.45
N ASN A 126 -19.90 -40.65 -22.45
CA ASN A 126 -20.96 -40.09 -23.29
C ASN A 126 -20.43 -38.89 -24.07
N HIS A 127 -20.66 -38.94 -25.38
CA HIS A 127 -20.42 -37.93 -26.39
C HIS A 127 -21.31 -36.70 -26.17
N LEU A 128 -20.75 -35.50 -26.40
CA LEU A 128 -21.48 -34.38 -27.00
C LEU A 128 -20.64 -33.76 -28.13
N ASP A 129 -21.36 -33.36 -29.18
CA ASP A 129 -21.02 -33.07 -30.57
C ASP A 129 -20.10 -31.84 -30.77
N PRO A 130 -19.09 -31.88 -31.67
CA PRO A 130 -18.21 -30.75 -31.96
C PRO A 130 -18.65 -29.97 -33.20
N ARG A 131 -19.48 -28.94 -33.07
CA ARG A 131 -19.70 -27.95 -34.16
C ARG A 131 -20.09 -26.57 -33.62
N VAL A 132 -19.11 -25.68 -33.47
CA VAL A 132 -18.99 -24.35 -34.12
C VAL A 132 -17.56 -23.87 -33.84
N ALA A 133 -16.61 -24.32 -34.65
CA ALA A 133 -15.28 -23.70 -34.70
C ALA A 133 -15.33 -22.59 -35.76
N GLY A 134 -15.36 -21.34 -35.31
CA GLY A 134 -15.04 -20.19 -36.17
C GLY A 134 -13.57 -20.23 -36.57
N PRO A 135 -13.17 -19.60 -37.69
CA PRO A 135 -11.80 -19.74 -38.20
C PRO A 135 -10.80 -19.17 -37.20
N ALA A 136 -9.80 -19.98 -36.85
CA ALA A 136 -8.62 -19.52 -36.13
C ALA A 136 -7.90 -18.48 -37.00
N VAL A 137 -8.00 -17.22 -36.60
CA VAL A 137 -7.20 -16.15 -37.19
C VAL A 137 -5.78 -16.35 -36.69
N ALA A 138 -4.89 -16.75 -37.60
CA ALA A 138 -3.47 -16.76 -37.34
C ALA A 138 -3.01 -15.33 -37.09
N HIS A 139 -2.80 -14.97 -35.83
CA HIS A 139 -2.20 -13.68 -35.49
C HIS A 139 -0.73 -13.69 -35.90
N GLN A 140 -0.45 -12.88 -36.93
CA GLN A 140 0.88 -12.52 -37.37
C GLN A 140 1.64 -11.81 -36.23
N HIS A 141 2.94 -12.07 -36.15
CA HIS A 141 3.92 -11.43 -35.25
C HIS A 141 3.63 -9.92 -35.07
N GLY A 142 3.05 -9.54 -33.92
CA GLY A 142 2.51 -8.21 -33.65
C GLY A 142 3.15 -7.57 -32.41
N ALA A 143 3.28 -6.25 -32.44
CA ALA A 143 3.86 -5.40 -31.40
C ALA A 143 3.43 -5.79 -29.97
N VAL A 144 4.35 -5.67 -29.01
CA VAL A 144 4.04 -5.81 -27.59
C VAL A 144 3.05 -4.71 -27.23
N ASP A 145 1.84 -5.09 -26.84
CA ASP A 145 0.81 -4.15 -26.41
C ASP A 145 1.25 -3.52 -25.08
N VAL A 146 1.39 -2.19 -25.03
CA VAL A 146 1.86 -1.46 -23.83
C VAL A 146 0.93 -1.73 -22.65
N ARG A 147 1.46 -2.27 -21.55
CA ARG A 147 0.67 -2.63 -20.37
C ARG A 147 -0.14 -1.47 -19.80
N GLN A 148 -1.39 -1.75 -19.45
CA GLN A 148 -2.25 -0.83 -18.71
C GLN A 148 -1.79 -0.71 -17.27
N ILE A 149 -1.89 0.50 -16.73
CA ILE A 149 -1.58 0.81 -15.34
C ILE A 149 -2.69 1.60 -14.68
N GLY A 150 -2.93 1.27 -13.41
CA GLY A 150 -3.81 2.01 -12.51
C GLY A 150 -3.10 2.29 -11.21
N VAL A 151 -3.47 3.40 -10.55
CA VAL A 151 -2.90 3.82 -9.27
C VAL A 151 -4.03 4.02 -8.26
N GLU A 152 -3.82 3.48 -7.06
CA GLU A 152 -4.60 3.80 -5.86
C GLU A 152 -3.72 4.63 -4.92
N GLU A 153 -4.26 5.68 -4.31
CA GLU A 153 -3.58 6.46 -3.26
C GLU A 153 -4.48 6.62 -2.03
N GLU A 154 -3.92 6.29 -0.87
CA GLU A 154 -4.51 6.60 0.41
C GLU A 154 -4.01 7.98 0.88
N LEU A 155 -4.90 8.85 1.33
CA LEU A 155 -4.58 10.24 1.66
C LEU A 155 -5.21 10.64 2.99
N PHE A 156 -4.48 11.39 3.81
CA PHE A 156 -4.96 11.84 5.12
C PHE A 156 -5.87 13.07 5.03
N LEU A 157 -6.81 13.16 5.96
CA LEU A 157 -7.59 14.35 6.26
C LEU A 157 -7.02 15.05 7.49
N VAL A 158 -6.64 16.32 7.35
CA VAL A 158 -6.08 17.15 8.43
C VAL A 158 -6.96 18.36 8.73
N ASP A 159 -7.01 18.74 10.01
CA ASP A 159 -7.62 20.01 10.45
C ASP A 159 -6.68 21.17 10.11
N PRO A 160 -7.11 22.19 9.35
CA PRO A 160 -6.23 23.29 8.95
C PRO A 160 -5.74 24.17 10.10
N ALA A 161 -6.42 24.18 11.26
CA ALA A 161 -6.00 24.99 12.40
C ALA A 161 -4.94 24.29 13.25
N SER A 162 -5.19 23.05 13.63
CA SER A 162 -4.34 22.24 14.50
C SER A 162 -3.31 21.37 13.77
N ARG A 163 -3.48 21.16 12.45
CA ARG A 163 -2.67 20.26 11.60
C ARG A 163 -2.72 18.78 11.98
N ARG A 164 -3.68 18.40 12.81
CA ARG A 164 -3.86 17.02 13.28
C ARG A 164 -4.79 16.25 12.35
N LEU A 165 -4.71 14.92 12.39
CA LEU A 165 -5.61 14.07 11.63
C LEU A 165 -7.04 14.18 12.16
N VAL A 166 -8.02 14.13 11.25
CA VAL A 166 -9.45 14.21 11.59
C VAL A 166 -10.18 13.03 10.99
N ALA A 167 -10.94 12.33 11.82
CA ALA A 167 -11.90 11.33 11.37
C ALA A 167 -13.09 12.03 10.67
N ALA A 168 -13.04 12.15 9.34
CA ALA A 168 -14.04 12.87 8.55
C ALA A 168 -14.34 12.23 7.18
N SER A 169 -13.81 11.05 6.89
CA SER A 169 -13.97 10.44 5.56
C SER A 169 -15.41 10.01 5.29
N ASP A 170 -16.22 9.74 6.31
CA ASP A 170 -17.67 9.50 6.21
C ASP A 170 -18.44 10.70 5.64
N ARG A 171 -17.99 11.92 5.95
CA ARG A 171 -18.56 13.16 5.43
C ARG A 171 -17.95 13.56 4.08
N ALA A 172 -16.76 13.07 3.76
CA ALA A 172 -16.06 13.39 2.52
C ALA A 172 -16.44 12.44 1.37
N ALA A 173 -16.71 11.17 1.66
CA ALA A 173 -17.13 10.15 0.70
C ALA A 173 -18.65 10.14 0.47
N ASP A 174 -19.28 11.32 0.32
CA ASP A 174 -20.72 11.44 0.07
C ASP A 174 -21.10 10.65 -1.21
N PRO A 175 -21.96 9.61 -1.13
CA PRO A 175 -22.32 8.77 -2.28
C PRO A 175 -23.04 9.53 -3.41
N ASP A 176 -23.54 10.74 -3.15
CA ASP A 176 -24.15 11.61 -4.17
C ASP A 176 -23.13 12.52 -4.88
N SER A 177 -21.85 12.47 -4.52
CA SER A 177 -20.77 13.26 -5.13
C SER A 177 -20.17 12.53 -6.37
N PRO A 178 -20.07 13.18 -7.54
CA PRO A 178 -19.44 12.59 -8.72
C PRO A 178 -17.91 12.52 -8.54
N GLY A 179 -17.42 11.36 -8.10
CA GLY A 179 -16.00 10.99 -8.01
C GLY A 179 -15.85 9.71 -7.19
N GLU A 180 -14.96 8.81 -7.62
CA GLU A 180 -14.65 7.55 -6.91
C GLU A 180 -13.77 7.85 -5.68
N VAL A 181 -14.35 8.49 -4.66
CA VAL A 181 -13.72 8.67 -3.34
C VAL A 181 -14.31 7.61 -2.42
N GLU A 182 -13.54 6.55 -2.17
CA GLU A 182 -13.98 5.42 -1.36
C GLU A 182 -13.62 5.61 0.11
N GLN A 183 -14.43 5.01 0.98
CA GLN A 183 -14.25 5.09 2.42
C GLN A 183 -13.26 4.02 2.92
N GLU A 184 -12.07 4.44 3.35
CA GLU A 184 -11.05 3.54 3.88
C GLU A 184 -11.39 2.97 5.29
N LEU A 185 -10.62 1.96 5.73
CA LEU A 185 -10.73 1.33 7.05
C LEU A 185 -10.68 2.36 8.20
N PHE A 186 -9.88 3.41 8.05
CA PHE A 186 -9.76 4.51 9.01
C PHE A 186 -10.47 5.77 8.52
N LEU A 187 -11.29 6.40 9.38
CA LEU A 187 -12.01 7.62 9.01
C LEU A 187 -11.12 8.84 8.75
N GLN A 188 -9.84 8.74 9.10
CA GLN A 188 -8.85 9.78 8.89
C GLN A 188 -8.25 9.76 7.48
N GLN A 189 -8.66 8.80 6.65
CA GLN A 189 -8.13 8.58 5.30
C GLN A 189 -9.27 8.55 4.27
N VAL A 190 -8.95 9.03 3.07
CA VAL A 190 -9.73 8.79 1.86
C VAL A 190 -8.86 8.01 0.88
N GLU A 191 -9.48 7.14 0.10
CA GLU A 191 -8.82 6.44 -1.01
C GLU A 191 -9.28 7.06 -2.32
N ILE A 192 -8.32 7.27 -3.23
CA ILE A 192 -8.60 7.63 -4.62
C ILE A 192 -8.00 6.56 -5.53
N GLN A 193 -8.64 6.35 -6.68
CA GLN A 193 -8.15 5.43 -7.70
C GLN A 193 -8.27 6.05 -9.10
N THR A 194 -7.39 5.63 -10.01
CA THR A 194 -7.47 5.97 -11.43
C THR A 194 -8.10 4.84 -12.23
N GLY A 195 -8.61 5.16 -13.42
CA GLY A 195 -8.86 4.14 -14.44
C GLY A 195 -7.56 3.48 -14.95
N PRO A 196 -7.66 2.41 -15.76
CA PRO A 196 -6.51 1.76 -16.38
C PRO A 196 -6.04 2.51 -17.64
N HIS A 197 -4.79 2.96 -17.65
CA HIS A 197 -4.19 3.77 -18.72
C HIS A 197 -3.00 3.09 -19.39
N ARG A 198 -2.83 3.27 -20.71
CA ARG A 198 -1.58 2.87 -21.41
C ARG A 198 -0.60 4.03 -21.54
N ASP A 199 -1.09 5.26 -21.47
CA ASP A 199 -0.32 6.48 -21.63
C ASP A 199 -0.13 7.18 -20.28
N LEU A 200 1.10 7.63 -19.98
CA LEU A 200 1.40 8.30 -18.71
C LEU A 200 0.75 9.67 -18.59
N ALA A 201 0.52 10.38 -19.70
CA ALA A 201 -0.14 11.69 -19.63
C ALA A 201 -1.63 11.52 -19.30
N ALA A 202 -2.28 10.46 -19.80
CA ALA A 202 -3.63 10.09 -19.40
C ALA A 202 -3.70 9.69 -17.91
N LEU A 203 -2.76 8.87 -17.42
CA LEU A 203 -2.66 8.54 -15.98
C LEU A 203 -2.46 9.80 -15.12
N ASP A 204 -1.54 10.69 -15.52
CA ASP A 204 -1.24 11.94 -14.81
C ASP A 204 -2.46 12.87 -14.73
N ALA A 205 -3.23 12.96 -15.82
CA ALA A 205 -4.45 13.75 -15.88
C ALA A 205 -5.57 13.16 -15.00
N ASP A 206 -5.70 11.83 -14.97
CA ASP A 206 -6.69 11.14 -14.16
C ASP A 206 -6.37 11.27 -12.66
N LEU A 207 -5.12 11.00 -12.27
CA LEU A 207 -4.65 11.16 -10.90
C LEU A 207 -4.82 12.60 -10.39
N ARG A 208 -4.59 13.59 -11.28
CA ARG A 208 -4.86 15.00 -10.98
C ARG A 208 -6.33 15.26 -10.71
N ALA A 209 -7.22 14.74 -11.55
CA ALA A 209 -8.66 14.90 -11.39
C ALA A 209 -9.14 14.25 -10.08
N ALA A 210 -8.69 13.03 -9.79
CA ALA A 210 -9.02 12.30 -8.57
C ALA A 210 -8.54 13.05 -7.30
N ARG A 211 -7.26 13.50 -7.26
CA ARG A 211 -6.76 14.34 -6.15
C ARG A 211 -7.52 15.65 -6.01
N GLN A 212 -7.92 16.28 -7.12
CA GLN A 212 -8.70 17.52 -7.10
C GLN A 212 -10.11 17.27 -6.51
N GLN A 213 -10.78 16.20 -6.91
CA GLN A 213 -12.09 15.82 -6.38
C GLN A 213 -12.02 15.52 -4.88
N ALA A 214 -11.04 14.71 -4.45
CA ALA A 214 -10.83 14.42 -3.02
C ALA A 214 -10.50 15.70 -2.22
N ALA A 215 -9.74 16.63 -2.78
CA ALA A 215 -9.43 17.89 -2.11
C ALA A 215 -10.67 18.78 -1.95
N LEU A 216 -11.54 18.84 -2.96
CA LEU A 216 -12.83 19.56 -2.87
C LEU A 216 -13.76 18.93 -1.84
N ALA A 217 -13.83 17.60 -1.79
CA ALA A 217 -14.60 16.87 -0.79
C ALA A 217 -14.07 17.12 0.64
N ALA A 218 -12.75 17.06 0.84
CA ALA A 218 -12.12 17.42 2.11
C ALA A 218 -12.46 18.85 2.53
N ASP A 219 -12.38 19.81 1.61
CA ASP A 219 -12.69 21.22 1.88
C ASP A 219 -14.14 21.43 2.31
N ALA A 220 -15.10 20.71 1.71
CA ALA A 220 -16.51 20.77 2.06
C ALA A 220 -16.80 20.30 3.50
N THR A 221 -15.93 19.47 4.06
CA THR A 221 -16.04 18.98 5.46
C THR A 221 -15.28 19.83 6.48
N GLY A 222 -14.62 20.90 6.03
CA GLY A 222 -13.76 21.76 6.84
C GLY A 222 -12.35 21.22 7.07
N THR A 223 -11.95 20.16 6.36
CA THR A 223 -10.63 19.53 6.47
C THR A 223 -9.75 19.88 5.26
N ARG A 224 -8.52 19.36 5.23
CA ARG A 224 -7.60 19.44 4.10
C ARG A 224 -7.03 18.07 3.78
N LEU A 225 -6.78 17.83 2.50
CA LEU A 225 -6.15 16.61 2.01
C LEU A 225 -4.63 16.70 2.16
N ALA A 226 -3.98 15.64 2.64
CA ALA A 226 -2.54 15.57 2.86
C ALA A 226 -1.95 14.22 2.38
N ALA A 227 -1.09 14.26 1.37
CA ALA A 227 -0.32 13.14 0.87
C ALA A 227 1.00 12.97 1.65
N THR A 228 0.92 12.28 2.78
CA THR A 228 2.07 11.82 3.60
C THR A 228 1.79 10.40 4.06
N ALA A 229 2.81 9.54 4.11
CA ALA A 229 2.61 8.12 4.36
C ALA A 229 2.46 7.77 5.86
N ALA A 230 2.73 8.69 6.77
CA ALA A 230 2.51 8.54 8.21
C ALA A 230 2.02 9.84 8.88
N PRO A 231 1.32 9.77 10.02
CA PRO A 231 0.86 10.93 10.77
C PRO A 231 2.04 11.81 11.24
N VAL A 232 2.10 13.06 10.80
CA VAL A 232 3.20 13.97 11.18
C VAL A 232 3.04 14.46 12.62
N MET A 233 1.85 14.94 12.98
CA MET A 233 1.55 15.49 14.30
C MET A 233 1.21 14.38 15.30
N SER A 234 1.52 14.61 16.58
CA SER A 234 1.00 13.76 17.66
C SER A 234 -0.51 13.98 17.79
N ASP A 235 -1.27 12.91 17.99
CA ASP A 235 -2.67 12.97 18.42
C ASP A 235 -2.72 12.85 19.95
N ALA A 236 -3.26 13.85 20.66
CA ALA A 236 -3.39 13.84 22.13
C ALA A 236 -4.66 13.09 22.58
N GLY A 237 -5.20 12.23 21.71
CA GLY A 237 -6.46 11.52 21.92
C GLY A 237 -7.26 11.50 20.62
N GLY A 238 -7.11 10.43 19.83
CA GLY A 238 -7.96 10.16 18.67
C GLY A 238 -9.08 9.23 19.06
N GLU A 239 -10.33 9.67 18.87
CA GLU A 239 -11.51 8.81 18.95
C GLU A 239 -11.45 7.75 17.84
N THR A 240 -11.49 6.48 18.21
CA THR A 240 -11.54 5.38 17.24
C THR A 240 -12.94 5.25 16.67
N THR A 241 -13.03 5.14 15.35
CA THR A 241 -14.28 4.83 14.67
C THR A 241 -14.76 3.44 15.03
N PRO A 242 -16.03 3.27 15.45
CA PRO A 242 -16.61 1.94 15.65
C PRO A 242 -16.97 1.32 14.29
N LYS A 243 -16.01 0.63 13.66
CA LYS A 243 -16.28 -0.32 12.57
C LYS A 243 -16.03 -1.74 13.09
N GLN A 244 -16.98 -2.64 12.89
CA GLN A 244 -16.90 -4.04 13.35
C GLN A 244 -15.61 -4.76 12.89
N ARG A 245 -15.12 -4.44 11.68
CA ARG A 245 -13.84 -4.96 11.15
C ARG A 245 -12.62 -4.41 11.91
N TYR A 246 -12.63 -3.12 12.28
CA TYR A 246 -11.57 -2.51 13.08
C TYR A 246 -11.52 -3.11 14.50
N ASP A 247 -12.67 -3.32 15.13
CA ASP A 247 -12.75 -4.00 16.44
C ASP A 247 -12.21 -5.43 16.33
N THR A 248 -12.53 -6.12 15.25
CA THR A 248 -12.01 -7.48 14.97
C THR A 248 -10.49 -7.46 14.77
N MET A 249 -9.97 -6.51 13.98
CA MET A 249 -8.53 -6.38 13.71
C MET A 249 -7.75 -5.98 14.98
N THR A 250 -8.22 -5.00 15.75
CA THR A 250 -7.56 -4.58 16.99
C THR A 250 -7.64 -5.63 18.09
N THR A 251 -8.73 -6.39 18.17
CA THR A 251 -8.86 -7.53 19.09
C THR A 251 -7.89 -8.65 18.71
N ARG A 252 -7.78 -8.98 17.42
CA ARG A 252 -6.98 -10.11 16.94
C ARG A 252 -5.48 -9.80 16.87
N PHE A 253 -5.11 -8.60 16.42
CA PHE A 253 -3.71 -8.22 16.15
C PHE A 253 -3.14 -7.25 17.21
N GLY A 254 -3.93 -6.88 18.22
CA GLY A 254 -3.48 -6.10 19.35
C GLY A 254 -2.93 -4.73 18.94
N GLN A 255 -1.72 -4.41 19.41
CA GLN A 255 -1.10 -3.11 19.14
C GLN A 255 -0.78 -2.90 17.66
N VAL A 256 -0.46 -3.95 16.91
CA VAL A 256 -0.18 -3.86 15.46
C VAL A 256 -1.40 -3.28 14.72
N GLY A 257 -2.59 -3.79 15.03
CA GLY A 257 -3.84 -3.28 14.43
C GLY A 257 -4.18 -1.85 14.85
N ARG A 258 -3.70 -1.38 16.01
CA ARG A 258 -3.92 -0.01 16.51
C ARG A 258 -2.95 1.02 15.93
N THR A 259 -1.75 0.60 15.52
CA THR A 259 -0.70 1.50 14.99
C THR A 259 -0.67 1.55 13.47
N ALA A 260 -1.58 0.85 12.78
CA ALA A 260 -1.57 0.66 11.33
C ALA A 260 -2.10 1.86 10.51
N LEU A 261 -2.23 3.04 11.09
CA LEU A 261 -2.69 4.24 10.39
C LEU A 261 -1.55 4.82 9.54
N VAL A 262 -1.44 4.37 8.30
CA VAL A 262 -0.44 4.78 7.31
C VAL A 262 -1.05 4.82 5.91
N CYS A 263 -0.49 5.65 5.03
CA CYS A 263 -1.01 5.86 3.67
C CYS A 263 -0.03 5.31 2.61
N GLY A 264 -0.49 4.39 1.77
CA GLY A 264 0.25 3.83 0.65
C GLY A 264 -0.13 4.38 -0.72
N MET A 265 0.70 4.03 -1.70
CA MET A 265 0.36 4.04 -3.12
C MET A 265 0.39 2.59 -3.62
N HIS A 266 -0.68 2.14 -4.26
CA HIS A 266 -0.71 0.84 -4.93
C HIS A 266 -0.68 1.03 -6.43
N VAL A 267 0.17 0.26 -7.11
CA VAL A 267 0.27 0.29 -8.57
C VAL A 267 -0.19 -1.04 -9.13
N HIS A 268 -1.24 -1.00 -9.95
CA HIS A 268 -1.75 -2.13 -10.70
C HIS A 268 -1.17 -2.12 -12.10
N VAL A 269 -0.65 -3.26 -12.55
CA VAL A 269 -0.19 -3.45 -13.93
C VAL A 269 -0.82 -4.72 -14.49
N ASP A 270 -1.46 -4.62 -15.66
CA ASP A 270 -2.14 -5.75 -16.28
C ASP A 270 -1.16 -6.87 -16.67
N VAL A 271 -1.62 -8.12 -16.54
CA VAL A 271 -0.88 -9.34 -16.85
C VAL A 271 -1.72 -10.29 -17.67
N ARG A 272 -1.06 -11.10 -18.50
CA ARG A 272 -1.75 -11.98 -19.46
C ARG A 272 -2.51 -13.13 -18.80
N ASP A 273 -1.90 -13.73 -17.78
CA ASP A 273 -2.40 -14.90 -17.07
C ASP A 273 -1.76 -15.00 -15.67
N ASP A 274 -2.31 -15.86 -14.81
CA ASP A 274 -1.80 -16.08 -13.45
C ASP A 274 -0.36 -16.60 -13.44
N ASP A 275 0.05 -17.38 -14.45
CA ASP A 275 1.42 -17.89 -14.54
C ASP A 275 2.42 -16.75 -14.77
N GLU A 276 2.10 -15.79 -15.64
CA GLU A 276 2.84 -14.54 -15.78
C GLU A 276 2.81 -13.73 -14.49
N ALA A 277 1.64 -13.60 -13.86
CA ALA A 277 1.48 -12.82 -12.64
C ALA A 277 2.40 -13.33 -11.52
N VAL A 278 2.45 -14.65 -11.30
CA VAL A 278 3.33 -15.26 -10.30
C VAL A 278 4.80 -15.10 -10.68
N ALA A 279 5.17 -15.32 -11.95
CA ALA A 279 6.54 -15.11 -12.41
C ALA A 279 7.00 -13.66 -12.20
N VAL A 280 6.11 -12.69 -12.43
CA VAL A 280 6.34 -11.27 -12.17
C VAL A 280 6.52 -11.02 -10.68
N VAL A 281 5.60 -11.47 -9.82
CA VAL A 281 5.73 -11.30 -8.36
C VAL A 281 7.04 -11.88 -7.84
N ASP A 282 7.43 -13.07 -8.31
CA ASP A 282 8.69 -13.72 -7.94
C ASP A 282 9.92 -12.94 -8.41
N GLY A 283 9.85 -12.35 -9.61
CA GLY A 283 10.94 -11.57 -10.21
C GLY A 283 11.08 -10.15 -9.65
N LEU A 284 9.99 -9.53 -9.19
CA LEU A 284 9.99 -8.16 -8.68
C LEU A 284 10.75 -8.01 -7.36
N ARG A 285 10.82 -9.07 -6.55
CA ARG A 285 11.27 -9.00 -5.14
C ARG A 285 12.58 -8.22 -4.92
N PRO A 286 13.66 -8.43 -5.71
CA PRO A 286 14.91 -7.69 -5.53
C PRO A 286 14.81 -6.20 -5.87
N TRP A 287 13.82 -5.80 -6.67
CA TRP A 287 13.64 -4.44 -7.18
C TRP A 287 12.71 -3.59 -6.31
N LEU A 288 11.76 -4.20 -5.59
CA LEU A 288 10.79 -3.49 -4.75
C LEU A 288 11.41 -2.58 -3.67
N PRO A 289 12.57 -2.90 -3.05
CA PRO A 289 13.24 -1.95 -2.17
C PRO A 289 13.62 -0.62 -2.84
N LEU A 290 13.96 -0.62 -4.14
CA LEU A 290 14.29 0.60 -4.85
C LEU A 290 13.04 1.43 -5.17
N VAL A 291 11.91 0.77 -5.44
CA VAL A 291 10.59 1.43 -5.56
C VAL A 291 10.22 2.12 -4.23
N LEU A 292 10.40 1.43 -3.11
CA LEU A 292 10.21 2.01 -1.78
C LEU A 292 11.08 3.26 -1.58
N ALA A 293 12.37 3.17 -1.91
CA ALA A 293 13.30 4.29 -1.77
C ALA A 293 12.88 5.50 -2.61
N LEU A 294 12.43 5.31 -3.86
CA LEU A 294 11.94 6.38 -4.72
C LEU A 294 10.69 7.07 -4.16
N SER A 295 9.81 6.31 -3.51
CA SER A 295 8.53 6.80 -2.98
C SER A 295 8.59 7.32 -1.54
N ALA A 296 9.71 7.15 -0.83
CA ALA A 296 9.78 7.33 0.62
C ALA A 296 9.27 8.70 1.07
N ASN A 297 8.25 8.71 1.93
CA ASN A 297 7.50 9.92 2.28
C ASN A 297 6.88 9.87 3.68
N SER A 298 7.59 9.28 4.65
CA SER A 298 7.13 9.21 6.04
C SER A 298 8.28 9.31 7.05
N PRO A 299 9.06 10.41 7.08
CA PRO A 299 10.16 10.56 8.04
C PRO A 299 9.68 10.86 9.46
N PHE A 300 8.53 11.50 9.62
CA PHE A 300 7.93 11.84 10.90
C PHE A 300 6.79 10.88 11.26
N ASN A 301 6.64 10.60 12.55
CA ASN A 301 5.50 9.88 13.09
C ASN A 301 5.11 10.42 14.47
N LEU A 302 3.86 10.79 14.64
CA LEU A 302 3.26 11.21 15.91
C LEU A 302 4.07 12.27 16.67
N GLY A 303 4.60 13.26 15.95
CA GLY A 303 5.32 14.38 16.56
C GLY A 303 6.84 14.20 16.66
N ALA A 304 7.42 13.14 16.08
CA ALA A 304 8.86 12.86 16.17
C ALA A 304 9.46 12.50 14.81
N ASP A 305 10.72 12.91 14.55
CA ASP A 305 11.53 12.32 13.48
C ASP A 305 11.89 10.90 13.88
N THR A 306 11.52 9.94 13.05
CA THR A 306 11.72 8.51 13.32
C THR A 306 13.14 8.05 13.01
N GLY A 307 13.90 8.89 12.28
CA GLY A 307 15.15 8.52 11.65
C GLY A 307 14.98 7.68 10.39
N TYR A 308 13.78 7.28 9.99
CA TYR A 308 13.54 6.57 8.72
C TYR A 308 13.20 7.54 7.59
N ALA A 309 13.40 7.14 6.34
CA ALA A 309 12.83 7.84 5.19
C ALA A 309 11.36 7.41 4.97
N SER A 310 11.09 6.12 5.17
CA SER A 310 9.75 5.55 5.18
C SER A 310 9.47 4.84 6.52
N TRP A 311 8.82 5.53 7.45
CA TRP A 311 8.28 4.91 8.66
C TRP A 311 7.09 3.99 8.37
N ARG A 312 6.29 4.29 7.34
CA ARG A 312 5.18 3.42 6.90
C ARG A 312 5.64 1.99 6.69
N ALA A 313 6.76 1.76 6.01
CA ALA A 313 7.31 0.42 5.82
C ALA A 313 7.56 -0.35 7.14
N GLN A 314 7.95 0.35 8.22
CA GLN A 314 8.16 -0.26 9.55
C GLN A 314 6.84 -0.61 10.24
N VAL A 315 5.84 0.27 10.14
CA VAL A 315 4.48 -0.01 10.60
C VAL A 315 3.91 -1.22 9.85
N TRP A 316 4.11 -1.26 8.53
CA TRP A 316 3.60 -2.32 7.67
C TRP A 316 4.28 -3.67 7.95
N ASP A 317 5.58 -3.69 8.24
CA ASP A 317 6.34 -4.90 8.59
C ASP A 317 5.87 -5.60 9.87
N ALA A 318 5.15 -4.88 10.75
CA ALA A 318 4.61 -5.48 11.96
C ALA A 318 3.43 -6.44 11.67
N TRP A 319 2.84 -6.38 10.48
CA TRP A 319 1.76 -7.28 10.08
C TRP A 319 2.29 -8.69 9.76
N PRO A 320 1.68 -9.75 10.32
CA PRO A 320 2.15 -11.12 10.10
C PRO A 320 2.14 -11.61 8.64
N SER A 321 1.28 -11.01 7.80
CA SER A 321 1.11 -11.34 6.39
C SER A 321 1.84 -10.38 5.45
N ALA A 322 2.69 -9.50 5.97
CA ALA A 322 3.35 -8.45 5.19
C ALA A 322 4.80 -8.77 4.81
N GLY A 323 5.27 -8.09 3.77
CA GLY A 323 6.67 -8.04 3.38
C GLY A 323 7.04 -9.02 2.25
N PRO A 324 8.36 -9.27 2.06
CA PRO A 324 8.85 -10.09 0.97
C PRO A 324 8.68 -11.58 1.28
N VAL A 325 8.60 -12.37 0.21
CA VAL A 325 8.35 -13.82 0.24
C VAL A 325 9.38 -14.62 -0.55
N GLU A 326 9.45 -15.92 -0.28
CA GLU A 326 10.14 -16.86 -1.17
C GLU A 326 9.36 -17.01 -2.49
N PRO A 327 10.02 -17.42 -3.60
CA PRO A 327 9.32 -17.57 -4.87
C PRO A 327 8.21 -18.61 -4.76
N PHE A 328 7.05 -18.33 -5.35
CA PHE A 328 5.94 -19.28 -5.41
C PHE A 328 6.11 -20.29 -6.54
N GLY A 329 6.64 -19.86 -7.68
CA GLY A 329 6.91 -20.69 -8.87
C GLY A 329 5.69 -21.17 -9.64
N SER A 330 4.48 -21.10 -9.07
CA SER A 330 3.23 -21.43 -9.79
C SER A 330 1.99 -20.77 -9.14
N PRO A 331 0.91 -20.53 -9.89
CA PRO A 331 -0.38 -20.07 -9.35
C PRO A 331 -0.93 -20.95 -8.24
N ASP A 332 -0.78 -22.27 -8.37
CA ASP A 332 -1.22 -23.23 -7.35
C ASP A 332 -0.44 -23.09 -6.03
N ALA A 333 0.88 -22.85 -6.11
CA ALA A 333 1.69 -22.62 -4.92
C ALA A 333 1.36 -21.26 -4.27
N TYR A 334 1.11 -20.23 -5.07
CA TYR A 334 0.64 -18.93 -4.59
C TYR A 334 -0.68 -19.07 -3.82
N ARG A 335 -1.69 -19.73 -4.41
CA ARG A 335 -2.98 -19.98 -3.75
C ARG A 335 -2.82 -20.75 -2.44
N ARG A 336 -2.03 -21.81 -2.42
CA ARG A 336 -1.75 -22.57 -1.17
C ARG A 336 -1.09 -21.72 -0.10
N ALA A 337 -0.18 -20.81 -0.47
CA ALA A 337 0.46 -19.91 0.48
C ALA A 337 -0.53 -18.91 1.07
N VAL A 338 -1.40 -18.33 0.23
CA VAL A 338 -2.50 -17.45 0.66
C VAL A 338 -3.46 -18.18 1.62
N GLU A 339 -3.92 -19.37 1.24
CA GLU A 339 -4.77 -20.21 2.07
C GLU A 339 -4.12 -20.53 3.43
N ALA A 340 -2.82 -20.85 3.43
CA ALA A 340 -2.07 -21.12 4.66
C ALA A 340 -1.95 -19.88 5.57
N LEU A 341 -1.72 -18.69 5.01
CA LEU A 341 -1.69 -17.43 5.77
C LEU A 341 -3.05 -17.15 6.43
N ILE A 342 -4.15 -17.34 5.71
CA ILE A 342 -5.51 -17.17 6.25
C ILE A 342 -5.79 -18.23 7.32
N ALA A 343 -5.52 -19.51 7.03
CA ALA A 343 -5.77 -20.61 7.96
C ALA A 343 -4.96 -20.50 9.27
N SER A 344 -3.74 -19.96 9.20
CA SER A 344 -2.91 -19.69 10.39
C SER A 344 -3.46 -18.55 11.25
N GLY A 345 -4.30 -17.70 10.67
CA GLY A 345 -4.82 -16.50 11.31
C GLY A 345 -3.91 -15.28 11.24
N ALA A 346 -2.78 -15.38 10.52
CA ALA A 346 -1.92 -14.26 10.16
C ALA A 346 -2.64 -13.24 9.25
N ALA A 347 -3.64 -13.70 8.48
CA ALA A 347 -4.58 -12.88 7.72
C ALA A 347 -6.02 -13.27 8.07
N LEU A 348 -6.96 -12.31 8.05
CA LEU A 348 -8.40 -12.60 8.21
C LEU A 348 -9.03 -13.16 6.93
N ASP A 349 -8.60 -12.62 5.80
CA ASP A 349 -9.11 -12.88 4.46
C ASP A 349 -8.02 -12.53 3.43
N GLU A 350 -8.33 -12.73 2.15
CA GLU A 350 -7.44 -12.36 1.06
C GLU A 350 -7.12 -10.86 1.00
N GLY A 351 -7.99 -10.00 1.56
CA GLY A 351 -7.74 -8.55 1.64
C GLY A 351 -6.56 -8.22 2.55
N MET A 352 -6.33 -9.05 3.58
CA MET A 352 -5.20 -8.93 4.51
C MET A 352 -3.91 -9.62 4.04
N ILE A 353 -3.81 -10.00 2.77
CA ILE A 353 -2.56 -10.49 2.17
C ILE A 353 -1.73 -9.28 1.79
N TYR A 354 -0.78 -8.91 2.67
CA TYR A 354 -0.04 -7.65 2.64
C TYR A 354 1.38 -7.78 2.08
N LEU A 355 1.58 -8.74 1.18
CA LEU A 355 2.85 -8.94 0.47
C LEU A 355 3.27 -7.64 -0.25
N ASP A 356 4.58 -7.43 -0.42
CA ASP A 356 5.10 -6.23 -1.10
C ASP A 356 4.59 -6.12 -2.57
N ALA A 357 4.29 -7.26 -3.20
CA ALA A 357 3.53 -7.37 -4.45
C ALA A 357 2.65 -8.64 -4.41
N ARG A 358 1.46 -8.59 -5.03
CA ARG A 358 0.50 -9.69 -5.05
C ARG A 358 -0.26 -9.79 -6.36
N LEU A 359 -0.90 -10.94 -6.60
CA LEU A 359 -1.96 -11.04 -7.61
C LEU A 359 -3.17 -10.28 -7.07
N ALA A 360 -3.68 -9.32 -7.84
CA ALA A 360 -4.89 -8.59 -7.47
C ALA A 360 -6.10 -9.55 -7.48
N ARG A 361 -7.01 -9.37 -6.53
CA ARG A 361 -8.16 -10.28 -6.34
C ARG A 361 -9.23 -10.16 -7.43
N ARG A 362 -9.44 -8.94 -7.91
CA ARG A 362 -10.57 -8.57 -8.79
C ARG A 362 -10.14 -8.31 -10.23
N PHE A 363 -8.88 -7.93 -10.43
CA PHE A 363 -8.36 -7.51 -11.73
C PHE A 363 -7.22 -8.43 -12.14
N PRO A 364 -7.06 -8.75 -13.43
CA PRO A 364 -5.94 -9.54 -13.96
C PRO A 364 -4.67 -8.69 -13.97
N THR A 365 -4.21 -8.29 -12.79
CA THR A 365 -3.10 -7.37 -12.56
C THR A 365 -2.18 -7.91 -11.49
N VAL A 366 -0.90 -7.55 -11.57
CA VAL A 366 -0.02 -7.55 -10.41
C VAL A 366 -0.17 -6.21 -9.71
N GLU A 367 -0.36 -6.27 -8.40
CA GLU A 367 -0.53 -5.12 -7.52
C GLU A 367 0.72 -4.96 -6.66
N VAL A 368 1.47 -3.87 -6.87
CA VAL A 368 2.65 -3.51 -6.08
C VAL A 368 2.23 -2.54 -4.97
N ARG A 369 2.54 -2.91 -3.72
CA ARG A 369 2.03 -2.24 -2.51
C ARG A 369 3.13 -1.67 -1.60
N VAL A 370 4.38 -1.81 -2.01
CA VAL A 370 5.52 -1.37 -1.21
C VAL A 370 5.59 0.15 -1.06
N ALA A 371 5.09 0.91 -2.05
CA ALA A 371 5.31 2.36 -2.14
C ALA A 371 4.55 3.16 -1.06
N ASP A 372 5.23 4.16 -0.52
CA ASP A 372 4.59 5.24 0.23
C ASP A 372 3.76 6.11 -0.73
N VAL A 373 2.68 6.72 -0.24
CA VAL A 373 1.99 7.74 -1.04
C VAL A 373 2.93 8.91 -1.32
N CYS A 374 3.05 9.35 -2.57
CA CYS A 374 3.96 10.43 -2.96
C CYS A 374 3.31 11.80 -2.68
N THR A 375 4.03 12.75 -2.09
CA THR A 375 3.49 14.11 -1.89
C THR A 375 3.22 14.81 -3.22
N ASP A 376 4.22 14.87 -4.10
CA ASP A 376 4.09 15.47 -5.43
C ASP A 376 3.51 14.42 -6.41
N ARG A 377 2.47 14.79 -7.16
CA ARG A 377 1.78 13.90 -8.12
C ARG A 377 2.74 13.37 -9.20
N GLU A 378 3.65 14.21 -9.65
CA GLU A 378 4.62 13.85 -10.69
C GLU A 378 5.55 12.72 -10.23
N ASP A 379 5.81 12.60 -8.93
CA ASP A 379 6.61 11.51 -8.36
C ASP A 379 5.80 10.19 -8.39
N ALA A 380 4.50 10.23 -8.12
CA ALA A 380 3.61 9.07 -8.23
C ALA A 380 3.59 8.50 -9.67
N VAL A 381 3.54 9.37 -10.68
CA VAL A 381 3.58 8.94 -12.10
C VAL A 381 4.92 8.26 -12.43
N VAL A 382 6.04 8.79 -11.92
CA VAL A 382 7.37 8.18 -12.10
C VAL A 382 7.43 6.80 -11.44
N VAL A 383 6.92 6.68 -10.21
CA VAL A 383 6.86 5.40 -9.48
C VAL A 383 6.01 4.38 -10.26
N ALA A 384 4.83 4.78 -10.75
CA ALA A 384 3.96 3.92 -11.53
C ALA A 384 4.63 3.43 -12.83
N ALA A 385 5.31 4.33 -13.55
CA ALA A 385 6.04 3.99 -14.78
C ALA A 385 7.23 3.03 -14.53
N VAL A 386 7.97 3.24 -13.43
CA VAL A 386 9.03 2.32 -13.00
C VAL A 386 8.46 0.94 -12.69
N VAL A 387 7.34 0.87 -11.97
CA VAL A 387 6.66 -0.40 -11.66
C VAL A 387 6.21 -1.10 -12.94
N ARG A 388 5.59 -0.39 -13.90
CA ARG A 388 5.24 -0.96 -15.21
C ARG A 388 6.45 -1.58 -15.90
N ALA A 389 7.54 -0.83 -15.98
CA ALA A 389 8.75 -1.27 -16.67
C ALA A 389 9.42 -2.48 -15.98
N LEU A 390 9.35 -2.56 -14.66
CA LEU A 390 9.76 -3.73 -13.88
C LEU A 390 8.87 -4.95 -14.15
N VAL A 391 7.55 -4.76 -14.24
CA VAL A 391 6.62 -5.84 -14.62
C VAL A 391 6.94 -6.36 -16.02
N ASP A 392 7.21 -5.48 -16.99
CA ASP A 392 7.64 -5.87 -18.34
C ASP A 392 8.98 -6.61 -18.35
N LEU A 393 9.94 -6.16 -17.53
CA LEU A 393 11.23 -6.84 -17.36
C LEU A 393 11.01 -8.28 -16.84
N CYS A 394 10.30 -8.44 -15.74
CA CYS A 394 10.07 -9.74 -15.11
C CYS A 394 9.21 -10.68 -16.00
N ALA A 395 8.20 -10.14 -16.68
CA ALA A 395 7.38 -10.91 -17.61
C ALA A 395 8.20 -11.44 -18.80
N ARG A 396 9.15 -10.66 -19.32
CA ARG A 396 10.07 -11.10 -20.40
C ARG A 396 11.08 -12.14 -19.94
N GLN A 397 11.46 -12.11 -18.65
CA GLN A 397 12.38 -13.07 -18.05
C GLN A 397 11.69 -14.38 -17.63
N ARG A 398 10.36 -14.48 -17.73
CA ARG A 398 9.59 -15.69 -17.44
C ARG A 398 10.15 -16.88 -18.24
N GLY A 399 10.45 -17.97 -17.53
CA GLY A 399 10.98 -19.20 -18.13
C GLY A 399 12.47 -19.13 -18.51
N GLY A 400 13.17 -18.05 -18.15
CA GLY A 400 14.63 -17.98 -18.19
C GLY A 400 15.27 -18.96 -17.19
N GLU A 401 16.59 -19.15 -17.34
CA GLU A 401 17.35 -19.94 -16.37
C GLU A 401 17.30 -19.27 -14.99
N PRO A 402 17.05 -20.03 -13.91
CA PRO A 402 17.09 -19.47 -12.56
C PRO A 402 18.46 -18.87 -12.26
N ASP A 403 18.47 -17.82 -11.44
CA ASP A 403 19.71 -17.26 -10.89
C ASP A 403 20.56 -18.38 -10.26
N ALA A 404 21.84 -18.40 -10.60
CA ALA A 404 22.79 -19.36 -10.04
C ALA A 404 22.85 -19.31 -8.50
N GLU A 405 22.56 -18.14 -7.93
CA GLU A 405 22.43 -17.94 -6.50
C GLU A 405 21.11 -17.19 -6.24
N PRO A 406 20.00 -17.84 -5.88
CA PRO A 406 18.73 -17.16 -5.66
C PRO A 406 18.79 -16.17 -4.49
N TRP A 407 17.99 -15.10 -4.58
CA TRP A 407 17.76 -14.20 -3.44
C TRP A 407 17.10 -14.94 -2.29
N ARG A 408 17.73 -14.88 -1.12
CA ARG A 408 17.14 -15.30 0.15
C ARG A 408 16.20 -14.23 0.69
N VAL A 409 15.08 -14.63 1.29
CA VAL A 409 14.12 -13.68 1.90
C VAL A 409 14.76 -12.81 3.00
N GLU A 410 15.76 -13.30 3.72
CA GLU A 410 16.43 -12.51 4.76
C GLU A 410 17.19 -11.32 4.16
N LEU A 411 17.80 -11.50 2.98
CA LEU A 411 18.48 -10.41 2.29
C LEU A 411 17.48 -9.43 1.67
N LEU A 412 16.33 -9.91 1.19
CA LEU A 412 15.23 -9.06 0.73
C LEU A 412 14.70 -8.17 1.87
N ARG A 413 14.51 -8.73 3.06
CA ARG A 413 14.14 -7.96 4.26
C ARG A 413 15.19 -6.91 4.62
N ALA A 414 16.48 -7.27 4.54
CA ALA A 414 17.57 -6.33 4.77
C ALA A 414 17.60 -5.20 3.72
N ALA A 415 17.35 -5.52 2.44
CA ALA A 415 17.27 -4.53 1.36
C ALA A 415 16.09 -3.57 1.57
N ARG A 416 14.91 -4.10 1.92
CA ARG A 416 13.72 -3.31 2.24
C ARG A 416 13.94 -2.40 3.45
N TRP A 417 14.52 -2.92 4.53
CA TRP A 417 14.89 -2.10 5.70
C TRP A 417 15.89 -1.00 5.35
N ARG A 418 16.90 -1.32 4.52
CA ARG A 418 17.87 -0.34 4.07
C ARG A 418 17.21 0.79 3.28
N ALA A 419 16.32 0.45 2.35
CA ALA A 419 15.52 1.41 1.60
C ALA A 419 14.61 2.25 2.50
N SER A 420 13.90 1.65 3.45
CA SER A 420 13.04 2.38 4.38
C SER A 420 13.84 3.32 5.30
N ARG A 421 15.06 2.93 5.69
CA ARG A 421 15.91 3.70 6.61
C ARG A 421 16.57 4.90 5.94
N ASP A 422 17.10 4.70 4.74
CA ASP A 422 18.01 5.65 4.10
C ASP A 422 17.37 6.42 2.94
N GLY A 423 16.30 5.89 2.31
CA GLY A 423 15.67 6.49 1.13
C GLY A 423 16.68 6.76 0.02
N LEU A 424 16.51 7.87 -0.69
CA LEU A 424 17.49 8.31 -1.71
C LEU A 424 18.72 9.03 -1.13
N ALA A 425 18.75 9.30 0.17
CA ALA A 425 19.81 10.08 0.81
C ALA A 425 21.01 9.26 1.27
N GLY A 426 20.89 7.93 1.32
CA GLY A 426 21.93 7.05 1.88
C GLY A 426 22.34 5.91 0.94
N SER A 427 22.40 4.70 1.49
CA SER A 427 22.85 3.51 0.77
C SER A 427 21.68 2.57 0.51
N LEU A 428 21.75 1.82 -0.58
CA LEU A 428 20.79 0.78 -0.95
C LEU A 428 21.53 -0.53 -1.24
N ILE A 429 20.82 -1.65 -1.23
CA ILE A 429 21.37 -2.91 -1.72
C ILE A 429 21.11 -2.97 -3.22
N ASP A 430 22.18 -3.09 -4.01
CA ASP A 430 22.11 -3.20 -5.46
C ASP A 430 21.49 -4.56 -5.86
N PRO A 431 20.41 -4.60 -6.66
CA PRO A 431 19.72 -5.84 -7.03
C PRO A 431 20.58 -6.83 -7.83
N VAL A 432 21.60 -6.33 -8.52
CA VAL A 432 22.47 -7.13 -9.40
C VAL A 432 23.71 -7.64 -8.64
N SER A 433 24.51 -6.74 -8.08
CA SER A 433 25.75 -7.08 -7.38
C SER A 433 25.54 -7.50 -5.92
N ARG A 434 24.36 -7.24 -5.34
CA ARG A 434 23.97 -7.55 -3.95
C ARG A 434 24.80 -6.86 -2.87
N ARG A 435 25.60 -5.88 -3.28
CA ARG A 435 26.39 -5.06 -2.37
C ARG A 435 25.61 -3.85 -1.94
N THR A 436 25.93 -3.36 -0.75
CA THR A 436 25.49 -2.03 -0.32
C THR A 436 26.26 -0.97 -1.11
N VAL A 437 25.54 -0.12 -1.84
CA VAL A 437 26.08 0.95 -2.69
C VAL A 437 25.34 2.26 -2.40
N ALA A 438 25.83 3.38 -2.95
CA ALA A 438 25.09 4.65 -2.85
C ALA A 438 23.73 4.54 -3.55
N ALA A 439 22.69 5.20 -3.03
CA ALA A 439 21.35 5.13 -3.62
C ALA A 439 21.33 5.48 -5.11
N ALA A 440 22.07 6.52 -5.53
CA ALA A 440 22.19 6.90 -6.93
C ALA A 440 22.78 5.80 -7.83
N GLU A 441 23.71 4.98 -7.31
CA GLU A 441 24.30 3.86 -8.04
C GLU A 441 23.27 2.74 -8.23
N ALA A 442 22.58 2.33 -7.15
CA ALA A 442 21.53 1.30 -7.24
C ALA A 442 20.36 1.73 -8.14
N ILE A 443 19.97 3.02 -8.10
CA ILE A 443 18.94 3.57 -9.00
C ILE A 443 19.45 3.60 -10.45
N GLY A 444 20.75 3.85 -10.68
CA GLY A 444 21.37 3.67 -11.99
C GLY A 444 21.21 2.24 -12.52
N THR A 445 21.53 1.23 -11.70
CA THR A 445 21.31 -0.18 -12.04
C THR A 445 19.85 -0.47 -12.39
N LEU A 446 18.91 0.08 -11.64
CA LEU A 446 17.48 -0.04 -11.94
C LEU A 446 17.14 0.54 -13.31
N LEU A 447 17.57 1.78 -13.59
CA LEU A 447 17.31 2.43 -14.87
C LEU A 447 17.89 1.65 -16.05
N ASP A 448 19.11 1.15 -15.92
CA ASP A 448 19.76 0.33 -16.95
C ASP A 448 18.98 -0.97 -17.20
N ALA A 449 18.48 -1.62 -16.14
CA ALA A 449 17.72 -2.86 -16.24
C ALA A 449 16.35 -2.67 -16.92
N ILE A 450 15.67 -1.53 -16.67
CA ILE A 450 14.33 -1.26 -17.19
C ILE A 450 14.32 -0.45 -18.49
N GLU A 451 15.46 0.07 -18.96
CA GLU A 451 15.56 0.89 -20.18
C GLU A 451 14.85 0.27 -21.39
N PRO A 452 15.02 -1.04 -21.70
CA PRO A 452 14.31 -1.64 -22.84
C PRO A 452 12.79 -1.72 -22.67
N ALA A 453 12.26 -1.68 -21.44
CA ALA A 453 10.81 -1.57 -21.22
C ALA A 453 10.34 -0.11 -21.32
N LEU A 454 11.11 0.83 -20.78
CA LEU A 454 10.81 2.26 -20.89
C LEU A 454 10.78 2.75 -22.34
N GLU A 455 11.68 2.24 -23.20
CA GLU A 455 11.68 2.55 -24.63
C GLU A 455 10.44 2.00 -25.32
N ALA A 456 10.08 0.75 -25.03
CA ALA A 456 8.91 0.09 -25.62
C ALA A 456 7.60 0.76 -25.22
N ASN A 457 7.51 1.25 -23.98
CA ASN A 457 6.32 1.92 -23.44
C ASN A 457 6.24 3.41 -23.80
N GLY A 458 7.34 4.01 -24.26
CA GLY A 458 7.43 5.46 -24.49
C GLY A 458 7.67 6.30 -23.23
N ASP A 459 8.05 5.68 -22.12
CA ASP A 459 8.14 6.29 -20.79
C ASP A 459 9.51 6.89 -20.45
N THR A 460 10.50 6.68 -21.33
CA THR A 460 11.92 6.93 -21.05
C THR A 460 12.19 8.35 -20.55
N ALA A 461 11.63 9.37 -21.22
CA ALA A 461 11.86 10.77 -20.87
C ALA A 461 11.27 11.09 -19.49
N VAL A 462 10.01 10.69 -19.25
CA VAL A 462 9.30 10.95 -17.97
C VAL A 462 10.06 10.33 -16.81
N VAL A 463 10.48 9.07 -16.94
CA VAL A 463 11.19 8.37 -15.86
C VAL A 463 12.59 8.94 -15.64
N ARG A 464 13.38 9.18 -16.70
CA ARG A 464 14.72 9.73 -16.55
C ARG A 464 14.72 11.13 -15.93
N ASP A 465 13.84 12.02 -16.41
CA ASP A 465 13.75 13.37 -15.87
C ASP A 465 13.23 13.39 -14.44
N GLY A 466 12.24 12.54 -14.14
CA GLY A 466 11.66 12.35 -12.81
C GLY A 466 12.66 11.82 -11.80
N VAL A 467 13.35 10.71 -12.11
CA VAL A 467 14.39 10.14 -11.25
C VAL A 467 15.54 11.11 -11.06
N ALA A 468 15.99 11.78 -12.13
CA ALA A 468 17.04 12.78 -12.01
C ALA A 468 16.61 13.98 -11.16
N ARG A 469 15.33 14.36 -11.17
CA ARG A 469 14.76 15.37 -10.27
C ARG A 469 14.76 14.88 -8.82
N LEU A 470 14.30 13.66 -8.55
CA LEU A 470 14.30 13.06 -7.21
C LEU A 470 15.71 12.99 -6.62
N LEU A 471 16.70 12.52 -7.38
CA LEU A 471 18.09 12.45 -6.92
C LEU A 471 18.71 13.83 -6.65
N ARG A 472 18.30 14.88 -7.38
CA ARG A 472 18.82 16.24 -7.19
C ARG A 472 18.11 17.02 -6.08
N GLN A 473 16.80 16.87 -5.96
CA GLN A 473 15.95 17.68 -5.08
C GLN A 473 15.49 16.96 -3.82
N GLY A 474 15.67 15.64 -3.78
CA GLY A 474 15.20 14.75 -2.73
C GLY A 474 13.81 14.19 -2.96
N ASP A 475 13.56 13.05 -2.31
CA ASP A 475 12.25 12.40 -2.18
C ASP A 475 11.31 13.15 -1.20
N GLY A 476 10.10 12.61 -1.00
CA GLY A 476 9.11 13.17 -0.08
C GLY A 476 9.64 13.32 1.34
N ALA A 477 10.41 12.35 1.82
CA ALA A 477 11.01 12.39 3.16
C ALA A 477 12.04 13.52 3.31
N GLN A 478 12.92 13.70 2.33
CA GLN A 478 13.89 14.81 2.34
C GLN A 478 13.17 16.17 2.27
N ARG A 479 12.09 16.27 1.50
CA ARG A 479 11.28 17.50 1.41
C ARG A 479 10.59 17.82 2.74
N GLN A 480 9.97 16.84 3.39
CA GLN A 480 9.37 17.04 4.70
C GLN A 480 10.40 17.51 5.73
N ARG A 481 11.59 16.88 5.78
CA ARG A 481 12.68 17.34 6.67
C ARG A 481 13.16 18.76 6.33
N ALA A 482 13.23 19.12 5.05
CA ALA A 482 13.59 20.47 4.63
C ALA A 482 12.53 21.50 5.06
N ALA A 483 11.24 21.15 4.98
CA ALA A 483 10.14 22.00 5.47
C ALA A 483 10.15 22.17 7.00
N ALA A 484 10.52 21.12 7.75
CA ALA A 484 10.65 21.16 9.20
C ALA A 484 11.77 22.12 9.67
N GLY A 485 12.83 22.28 8.87
CA GLY A 485 13.98 23.12 9.21
C GLY A 485 14.74 22.62 10.44
N ALA A 486 15.68 23.45 10.93
CA ALA A 486 16.56 23.08 12.05
C ALA A 486 15.81 22.91 13.38
N ASP A 487 14.72 23.65 13.57
CA ASP A 487 13.91 23.62 14.81
C ASP A 487 12.86 22.51 14.82
N THR A 488 12.75 21.73 13.74
CA THR A 488 11.74 20.66 13.57
C THR A 488 10.31 21.20 13.71
N ASP A 489 9.96 22.23 12.95
CA ASP A 489 8.61 22.77 12.90
C ASP A 489 7.68 21.83 12.09
N LEU A 490 7.00 20.94 12.80
CA LEU A 490 6.06 19.99 12.21
C LEU A 490 4.79 20.65 11.65
N SER A 491 4.46 21.88 12.08
CA SER A 491 3.36 22.62 11.48
C SER A 491 3.71 23.05 10.05
N ALA A 492 4.95 23.49 9.84
CA ALA A 492 5.47 23.83 8.51
C ALA A 492 5.51 22.60 7.58
N VAL A 493 5.79 21.41 8.13
CA VAL A 493 5.73 20.15 7.35
C VAL A 493 4.30 19.89 6.85
N VAL A 494 3.31 19.94 7.74
CA VAL A 494 1.92 19.68 7.33
C VAL A 494 1.42 20.74 6.34
N ASP A 495 1.75 22.02 6.58
CA ASP A 495 1.38 23.11 5.68
C ASP A 495 2.02 22.93 4.28
N ASP A 496 3.27 22.46 4.18
CA ASP A 496 3.93 22.14 2.91
C ASP A 496 3.27 20.96 2.19
N VAL A 497 3.00 19.86 2.91
CA VAL A 497 2.35 18.67 2.36
C VAL A 497 0.96 19.01 1.84
N VAL A 498 0.12 19.70 2.62
CA VAL A 498 -1.23 20.11 2.19
C VAL A 498 -1.17 20.98 0.93
N ARG A 499 -0.23 21.93 0.89
CA ARG A 499 -0.05 22.83 -0.26
C ARG A 499 0.32 22.07 -1.54
N ARG A 500 1.18 21.06 -1.44
CA ARG A 500 1.66 20.25 -2.59
C ARG A 500 0.68 19.17 -3.02
N THR A 501 -0.07 18.62 -2.08
CA THR A 501 -1.09 17.59 -2.35
C THR A 501 -2.15 18.12 -3.32
N ARG A 502 -2.46 19.42 -3.23
CA ARG A 502 -3.39 20.08 -4.14
C ARG A 502 -2.78 20.23 -5.54
N PRO A 503 -3.39 19.62 -6.57
CA PRO A 503 -2.93 19.83 -7.94
C PRO A 503 -3.10 21.29 -8.35
N SER A 504 -2.05 21.88 -8.93
CA SER A 504 -2.00 23.27 -9.39
C SER A 504 -2.78 23.52 -10.67
#